data_AF-A0A229RR53-F1
#
_entry.id   AF-A0A229RR53-F1
#
_cell.length_a   1.000
_cell.length_b   1.000
_cell.length_c   1.000
_cell.angle_alpha   90.00
_cell.angle_beta   90.00
_cell.angle_gamma   90.00
#
_symmetry.space_group_name_H-M   'P 1'
#
loop_
_entity.id
_entity.type
_entity.pdbx_description
1 polymer ?
#
loop_
_entity_poly.entity_id
_entity_poly.type
_entity_poly.pdbx_seq_one_letter_code
_entity_poly.pdbx_strand_id
1 'polypeptide(L)'
;MTTRRGLRRPEPKGAEPDPGPPQALKLIGAVLANTTLLTALLYFFGLVETQVLFAYFRVHYTLLAQTPDEIFARGADGLYLPLAGVAGAVLGFVLTVRILRLRLSEGAWARLLRICVPSAAGLGALLVVATVIVTLNPEPFRDFPGLPGLGFGVGVLMLLFAWRHWASALRSNPLELVLGYALISIGLFWAVSDYSAAVGTRRGFETAAQLPARPAATLYSAESLNLTAGGVLQVKCADPDAAYKYRYTGLKLLLQSGGQYVFVPSGWRAGSGVAFVIPRTDKIRLEFGPARSAPPAAC
;
A
#
# COMPACT_ATOMS: atom_id res chain seq x y z
N MET A 1 -31.20 -25.78 70.28
CA MET A 1 -31.26 -24.40 69.75
C MET A 1 -30.27 -24.30 68.59
N THR A 2 -30.78 -24.11 67.38
CA THR A 2 -30.07 -24.13 66.10
C THR A 2 -29.64 -22.71 65.69
N THR A 3 -28.34 -22.47 65.57
CA THR A 3 -27.78 -21.15 65.24
C THR A 3 -27.85 -20.93 63.72
N ARG A 4 -28.78 -20.09 63.26
CA ARG A 4 -28.87 -19.63 61.86
C ARG A 4 -27.63 -18.79 61.52
N ARG A 5 -26.86 -19.26 60.52
CA ARG A 5 -25.73 -18.55 59.91
C ARG A 5 -26.28 -17.39 59.07
N GLY A 6 -26.14 -16.16 59.56
CA GLY A 6 -26.59 -14.95 58.85
C GLY A 6 -25.88 -14.78 57.51
N LEU A 7 -26.67 -14.47 56.48
CA LEU A 7 -26.21 -14.06 55.15
C LEU A 7 -25.37 -12.77 55.28
N ARG A 8 -24.08 -12.84 54.92
CA ARG A 8 -23.24 -11.64 54.73
C ARG A 8 -23.79 -10.83 53.57
N ARG A 9 -24.07 -9.55 53.83
CA ARG A 9 -24.37 -8.54 52.81
C ARG A 9 -23.15 -8.41 51.89
N PRO A 10 -23.30 -8.44 50.55
CA PRO A 10 -22.19 -8.19 49.65
C PRO A 10 -21.68 -6.75 49.89
N GLU A 11 -20.37 -6.61 50.11
CA GLU A 11 -19.72 -5.30 50.14
C GLU A 11 -19.98 -4.57 48.81
N PRO A 12 -20.28 -3.26 48.84
CA PRO A 12 -20.36 -2.49 47.61
C PRO A 12 -18.99 -2.55 46.92
N LYS A 13 -18.99 -3.03 45.66
CA LYS A 13 -17.84 -2.99 44.76
C LYS A 13 -17.24 -1.58 44.81
N GLY A 14 -16.04 -1.45 45.38
CA GLY A 14 -15.31 -0.18 45.35
C GLY A 14 -15.25 0.32 43.91
N ALA A 15 -15.53 1.61 43.72
CA ALA A 15 -15.54 2.25 42.41
C ALA A 15 -14.29 1.84 41.61
N GLU A 16 -14.51 1.31 40.40
CA GLU A 16 -13.44 1.09 39.44
C GLU A 16 -12.68 2.42 39.30
N PRO A 17 -11.35 2.43 39.51
CA PRO A 17 -10.59 3.66 39.42
C PRO A 17 -10.71 4.18 37.98
N ASP A 18 -11.29 5.36 37.85
CA ASP A 18 -11.39 6.13 36.61
C ASP A 18 -9.99 6.17 35.98
N PRO A 19 -9.79 5.78 34.71
CA PRO A 19 -8.47 5.74 34.10
C PRO A 19 -7.92 7.17 34.06
N GLY A 20 -6.99 7.46 34.96
CA GLY A 20 -6.47 8.81 35.13
C GLY A 20 -5.93 9.41 33.82
N PRO A 21 -5.88 10.76 33.72
CA PRO A 21 -5.44 11.50 32.54
C PRO A 21 -4.15 10.99 31.84
N PRO A 22 -3.10 10.48 32.52
CA PRO A 22 -1.92 9.95 31.84
C PRO A 22 -2.14 8.65 31.06
N GLN A 23 -3.18 7.86 31.37
CA GLN A 23 -3.45 6.60 30.67
C GLN A 23 -4.28 6.83 29.39
N ALA A 24 -5.27 7.71 29.47
CA ALA A 24 -6.02 8.17 28.31
C ALA A 24 -5.11 8.87 27.28
N LEU A 25 -4.19 9.74 27.73
CA LEU A 25 -3.25 10.43 26.85
C LEU A 25 -2.28 9.47 26.14
N LYS A 26 -1.81 8.42 26.83
CA LYS A 26 -0.99 7.36 26.23
C LYS A 26 -1.76 6.57 25.18
N LEU A 27 -3.02 6.23 25.45
CA LEU A 27 -3.87 5.51 24.50
C LEU A 27 -4.13 6.34 23.25
N ILE A 28 -4.48 7.62 23.42
CA ILE A 28 -4.69 8.56 22.31
C ILE A 28 -3.41 8.70 21.48
N GLY A 29 -2.26 8.89 22.12
CA GLY A 29 -0.97 8.99 21.44
C GLY A 29 -0.62 7.73 20.64
N ALA A 30 -0.86 6.54 21.20
CA ALA A 30 -0.63 5.27 20.52
C ALA A 30 -1.56 5.09 19.31
N VAL A 31 -2.85 5.41 19.46
CA VAL A 31 -3.82 5.34 18.35
C VAL A 31 -3.41 6.31 17.25
N LEU A 32 -3.07 7.56 17.60
CA LEU A 32 -2.68 8.59 16.64
C LEU A 32 -1.39 8.24 15.89
N ALA A 33 -0.38 7.69 16.57
CA ALA A 33 0.85 7.26 15.94
C ALA A 33 0.61 6.13 14.93
N ASN A 34 -0.20 5.13 15.29
CA ASN A 34 -0.51 4.00 14.43
C ASN A 34 -1.38 4.41 13.23
N THR A 35 -2.37 5.29 13.43
CA THR A 35 -3.18 5.80 12.32
C THR A 35 -2.34 6.65 11.37
N THR A 36 -1.41 7.46 11.89
CA THR A 36 -0.50 8.26 11.07
C THR A 36 0.44 7.37 10.26
N LEU A 37 1.04 6.35 10.88
CA LEU A 37 1.89 5.39 10.17
C LEU A 37 1.11 4.64 9.09
N LEU A 38 -0.09 4.16 9.41
CA LEU A 38 -0.95 3.49 8.45
C LEU A 38 -1.28 4.40 7.27
N THR A 39 -1.66 5.66 7.55
CA THR A 39 -1.97 6.66 6.52
C THR A 39 -0.76 6.92 5.62
N ALA A 40 0.41 7.05 6.22
CA ALA A 40 1.66 7.28 5.49
C ALA A 40 2.03 6.08 4.61
N LEU A 41 1.86 4.84 5.10
CA LEU A 41 2.11 3.63 4.31
C LEU A 41 1.12 3.50 3.14
N LEU A 42 -0.16 3.81 3.34
CA LEU A 42 -1.17 3.81 2.29
C LEU A 42 -0.84 4.84 1.19
N TYR A 43 -0.54 6.08 1.59
CA TYR A 43 -0.16 7.12 0.66
C TYR A 43 1.12 6.74 -0.10
N PHE A 44 2.14 6.26 0.61
CA PHE A 44 3.42 5.88 0.02
C PHE A 44 3.28 4.71 -0.96
N PHE A 45 2.47 3.70 -0.62
CA PHE A 45 2.13 2.63 -1.55
C PHE A 45 1.52 3.17 -2.83
N GLY A 46 0.47 4.00 -2.71
CA GLY A 46 -0.22 4.57 -3.86
C GLY A 46 0.73 5.39 -4.73
N LEU A 47 1.64 6.14 -4.13
CA LEU A 47 2.63 6.95 -4.82
C LEU A 47 3.59 6.08 -5.64
N VAL A 48 4.23 5.08 -5.02
CA VAL A 48 5.20 4.21 -5.69
C VAL A 48 4.53 3.35 -6.77
N GLU A 49 3.34 2.79 -6.50
CA GLU A 49 2.58 2.05 -7.51
C GLU A 49 2.32 2.92 -8.75
N THR A 50 1.92 4.17 -8.54
CA THR A 50 1.69 5.15 -9.63
C THR A 50 2.96 5.39 -10.42
N GLN A 51 4.07 5.67 -9.73
CA GLN A 51 5.34 5.95 -10.37
C GLN A 51 5.74 4.81 -11.31
N VAL A 52 5.68 3.57 -10.82
CA VAL A 52 6.08 2.39 -11.58
C VAL A 52 5.09 2.08 -12.71
N LEU A 53 3.79 2.17 -12.44
CA LEU A 53 2.74 1.96 -13.45
C LEU A 53 2.89 2.93 -14.62
N PHE A 54 3.06 4.23 -14.36
CA PHE A 54 3.16 5.23 -15.42
C PHE A 54 4.53 5.25 -16.10
N ALA A 55 5.60 4.89 -15.38
CA ALA A 55 6.91 4.68 -15.98
C ALA A 55 6.87 3.59 -17.07
N TYR A 56 6.06 2.54 -16.88
CA TYR A 56 5.83 1.50 -17.89
C TYR A 56 5.26 2.07 -19.21
N PHE A 57 4.39 3.08 -19.12
CA PHE A 57 3.82 3.79 -20.28
C PHE A 57 4.65 5.00 -20.74
N ARG A 58 5.87 5.19 -20.21
CA ARG A 58 6.76 6.33 -20.50
C ARG A 58 6.17 7.69 -20.12
N VAL A 59 5.27 7.73 -19.15
CA VAL A 59 4.68 8.97 -18.62
C VAL A 59 5.30 9.25 -17.26
N HIS A 60 5.82 10.46 -17.08
CA HIS A 60 6.32 10.88 -15.78
C HIS A 60 5.15 11.21 -14.86
N TYR A 61 5.06 10.57 -13.70
CA TYR A 61 3.93 10.67 -12.77
C TYR A 61 3.64 12.11 -12.30
N THR A 62 4.66 12.97 -12.23
CA THR A 62 4.53 14.39 -11.85
C THR A 62 3.62 15.18 -12.79
N LEU A 63 3.47 14.74 -14.04
CA LEU A 63 2.57 15.36 -15.01
C LEU A 63 1.11 15.14 -14.65
N LEU A 64 0.77 14.07 -13.92
CA LEU A 64 -0.62 13.71 -13.64
C LEU A 64 -1.31 14.67 -12.66
N ALA A 65 -0.55 15.48 -11.91
CA ALA A 65 -1.07 16.38 -10.88
C ALA A 65 -2.09 15.71 -9.93
N GLN A 66 -1.82 14.45 -9.56
CA GLN A 66 -2.70 13.63 -8.73
C GLN A 66 -2.99 14.29 -7.39
N THR A 67 -4.27 14.28 -7.01
CA THR A 67 -4.65 14.74 -5.67
C THR A 67 -4.22 13.68 -4.63
N PRO A 68 -3.95 14.09 -3.38
CA PRO A 68 -3.64 13.15 -2.32
C PRO A 68 -4.71 12.07 -2.13
N ASP A 69 -5.98 12.41 -2.36
CA ASP A 69 -7.11 11.48 -2.24
C ASP A 69 -7.06 10.35 -3.28
N GLU A 70 -6.70 10.68 -4.54
CA GLU A 70 -6.53 9.68 -5.61
C GLU A 70 -5.37 8.71 -5.28
N ILE A 71 -4.27 9.25 -4.75
CA ILE A 71 -3.11 8.45 -4.32
C ILE A 71 -3.50 7.55 -3.15
N PHE A 72 -4.20 8.10 -2.16
CA PHE A 72 -4.62 7.36 -0.98
C PHE A 72 -5.60 6.23 -1.32
N ALA A 73 -6.59 6.48 -2.17
CA ALA A 73 -7.54 5.47 -2.62
C ALA A 73 -6.86 4.30 -3.34
N ARG A 74 -5.87 4.58 -4.18
CA ARG A 74 -5.02 3.56 -4.83
C ARG A 74 -4.20 2.77 -3.79
N GLY A 75 -3.64 3.48 -2.81
CA GLY A 75 -3.04 2.93 -1.60
C GLY A 75 -3.89 1.88 -0.90
N ALA A 76 -5.12 2.25 -0.56
CA ALA A 76 -6.08 1.40 0.13
C ALA A 76 -6.43 0.15 -0.67
N ASP A 77 -6.66 0.28 -1.97
CA ASP A 77 -6.99 -0.84 -2.86
C ASP A 77 -5.86 -1.88 -2.92
N GLY A 78 -4.61 -1.44 -3.07
CA GLY A 78 -3.48 -2.35 -3.17
C GLY A 78 -3.02 -3.00 -1.85
N LEU A 79 -3.23 -2.32 -0.72
CA LEU A 79 -2.85 -2.83 0.61
C LEU A 79 -3.96 -3.57 1.36
N TYR A 80 -5.19 -3.59 0.86
CA TYR A 80 -6.31 -4.27 1.53
C TYR A 80 -5.99 -5.74 1.86
N LEU A 81 -5.53 -6.51 0.87
CA LEU A 81 -5.23 -7.93 1.04
C LEU A 81 -3.99 -8.17 1.94
N PRO A 82 -2.85 -7.47 1.76
CA PRO A 82 -1.73 -7.54 2.71
C PRO A 82 -2.12 -7.21 4.16
N LEU A 83 -2.89 -6.14 4.38
CA LEU A 83 -3.32 -5.73 5.72
C LEU A 83 -4.26 -6.75 6.35
N ALA A 84 -5.17 -7.35 5.58
CA ALA A 84 -6.01 -8.45 6.04
C ALA A 84 -5.16 -9.68 6.44
N GLY A 85 -4.13 -10.01 5.65
CA GLY A 85 -3.18 -11.08 5.96
C GLY A 85 -2.42 -10.83 7.26
N VAL A 86 -1.87 -9.61 7.44
CA VAL A 86 -1.17 -9.22 8.67
C VAL A 86 -2.12 -9.23 9.88
N ALA A 87 -3.33 -8.69 9.75
CA ALA A 87 -4.32 -8.69 10.83
C ALA A 87 -4.72 -10.13 11.22
N GLY A 88 -4.92 -11.02 10.24
CA GLY A 88 -5.18 -12.44 10.47
C GLY A 88 -4.02 -13.15 11.16
N ALA A 89 -2.77 -12.87 10.75
CA ALA A 89 -1.58 -13.43 11.38
C ALA A 89 -1.41 -12.97 12.83
N VAL A 90 -1.60 -11.67 13.10
CA VAL A 90 -1.56 -11.10 14.45
C VAL A 90 -2.65 -11.69 15.33
N LEU A 91 -3.89 -11.79 14.82
CA LEU A 91 -5.00 -12.40 15.55
C LEU A 91 -4.71 -13.88 15.87
N GLY A 92 -4.24 -14.64 14.88
CA GLY A 92 -3.86 -16.04 15.06
C GLY A 92 -2.76 -16.21 16.11
N PHE A 93 -1.75 -15.35 16.10
CA PHE A 93 -0.68 -15.34 17.10
C PHE A 93 -1.23 -15.06 18.51
N VAL A 94 -2.04 -14.02 18.67
CA VAL A 94 -2.65 -13.65 19.97
C VAL A 94 -3.52 -14.78 20.51
N LEU A 95 -4.36 -15.39 19.67
CA LEU A 95 -5.21 -16.52 20.05
C LEU A 95 -4.37 -17.73 20.46
N THR A 96 -3.31 -18.04 19.70
CA THR A 96 -2.38 -19.14 20.01
C THR A 96 -1.72 -18.93 21.36
N VAL A 97 -1.16 -17.74 21.62
CA VAL A 97 -0.57 -17.37 22.91
C VAL A 97 -1.58 -17.47 24.05
N ARG A 98 -2.81 -16.99 23.84
CA ARG A 98 -3.89 -17.07 24.84
C ARG A 98 -4.26 -18.52 25.16
N ILE A 99 -4.41 -19.37 24.15
CA ILE A 99 -4.72 -20.80 24.32
C ILE A 99 -3.57 -21.51 25.04
N LEU A 100 -2.33 -21.26 24.65
CA LEU A 100 -1.14 -21.82 25.32
C LEU A 100 -1.10 -21.41 26.79
N ARG A 101 -1.34 -20.14 27.12
CA ARG A 101 -1.40 -19.67 28.52
C ARG A 101 -2.52 -20.31 29.34
N LEU A 102 -3.66 -20.59 28.73
CA LEU A 102 -4.78 -21.24 29.41
C LEU A 102 -4.56 -22.75 29.60
N ARG A 103 -3.78 -23.39 28.71
CA ARG A 103 -3.55 -24.84 28.70
C ARG A 103 -2.29 -25.28 29.44
N LEU A 104 -1.26 -24.44 29.50
CA LEU A 104 0.03 -24.78 30.10
C LEU A 104 0.08 -24.38 31.58
N SER A 105 0.70 -25.23 32.41
CA SER A 105 1.06 -24.85 33.78
C SER A 105 2.16 -23.78 33.80
N GLU A 106 2.29 -23.05 34.91
CA GLU A 106 3.29 -21.98 35.06
C GLU A 106 4.72 -22.46 34.75
N GLY A 107 5.08 -23.66 35.21
CA GLY A 107 6.38 -24.27 34.93
C GLY A 107 6.59 -24.61 33.45
N ALA A 108 5.55 -25.08 32.75
CA ALA A 108 5.62 -25.37 31.32
C ALA A 108 5.70 -24.09 30.49
N TRP A 109 4.98 -23.03 30.89
CA TRP A 109 5.06 -21.71 30.27
C TRP A 109 6.44 -21.08 30.44
N ALA A 110 7.05 -21.17 31.63
CA ALA A 110 8.41 -20.70 31.87
C ALA A 110 9.44 -21.47 31.03
N ARG A 111 9.28 -22.79 30.90
CA ARG A 111 10.14 -23.61 30.04
C ARG A 111 10.01 -23.22 28.56
N LEU A 112 8.78 -22.98 28.09
CA LEU A 112 8.53 -22.50 26.72
C LEU A 112 9.24 -21.17 26.47
N LEU A 113 9.09 -20.18 27.36
CA LEU A 113 9.76 -18.88 27.24
C LEU A 113 11.29 -19.02 27.24
N ARG A 114 11.85 -19.91 28.07
CA ARG A 114 13.30 -20.16 28.12
C ARG A 114 13.87 -20.69 26.80
N ILE A 115 13.06 -21.36 25.99
CA ILE A 115 13.46 -21.86 24.65
C ILE A 115 13.14 -20.81 23.56
N CYS A 116 11.95 -20.21 23.61
CA CYS A 116 11.49 -19.26 22.60
C CYS A 116 12.33 -17.97 22.58
N VAL A 117 12.79 -17.48 23.73
CA VAL A 117 13.55 -16.23 23.84
C VAL A 117 14.92 -16.30 23.12
N PRO A 118 15.82 -17.27 23.39
CA PRO A 118 17.06 -17.38 22.64
C PRO A 118 16.83 -17.72 21.16
N SER A 119 15.81 -18.53 20.86
CA SER A 119 15.44 -18.83 19.47
C SER A 119 14.99 -17.57 18.72
N ALA A 120 14.22 -16.69 19.38
CA ALA A 120 13.80 -15.42 18.83
C ALA A 120 14.97 -14.46 18.62
N ALA A 121 15.93 -14.41 19.55
CA ALA A 121 17.14 -13.61 19.38
C ALA A 121 17.98 -14.10 18.19
N GLY A 122 18.22 -15.41 18.09
CA GLY A 122 18.99 -16.01 17.00
C GLY A 122 18.33 -15.82 15.64
N LEU A 123 17.03 -16.11 15.54
CA LEU A 123 16.28 -15.92 14.30
C LEU A 123 16.12 -14.44 13.94
N GLY A 124 15.91 -13.57 14.92
CA GLY A 124 15.81 -12.12 14.70
C GLY A 124 17.12 -11.53 14.19
N ALA A 125 18.25 -11.91 14.79
CA ALA A 125 19.58 -11.53 14.30
C ALA A 125 19.83 -12.05 12.89
N LEU A 126 19.51 -13.32 12.62
CA LEU A 126 19.64 -13.92 11.31
C LEU A 126 18.82 -13.16 10.26
N LEU A 127 17.57 -12.79 10.56
CA LEU A 127 16.72 -12.01 9.67
C LEU A 127 17.32 -10.64 9.37
N VAL A 128 17.78 -9.91 10.39
CA VAL A 128 18.40 -8.59 10.18
C VAL A 128 19.68 -8.72 9.33
N VAL A 129 20.56 -9.67 9.65
CA VAL A 129 21.79 -9.90 8.86
C VAL A 129 21.45 -10.31 7.42
N ALA A 130 20.48 -11.20 7.23
CA ALA A 130 20.03 -11.61 5.91
C ALA A 130 19.56 -10.38 5.11
N THR A 131 18.77 -9.49 5.70
CA THR A 131 18.29 -8.28 4.99
C THR A 131 19.41 -7.33 4.57
N VAL A 132 20.46 -7.19 5.39
CA VAL A 132 21.67 -6.44 5.01
C VAL A 132 22.39 -7.10 3.83
N ILE A 133 22.48 -8.42 3.82
CA ILE A 133 23.08 -9.15 2.68
C ILE A 133 22.24 -8.96 1.41
N VAL A 134 20.90 -8.97 1.51
CA VAL A 134 20.00 -8.72 0.39
C VAL A 134 20.17 -7.30 -0.17
N THR A 135 20.39 -6.29 0.67
CA THR A 135 20.67 -4.93 0.16
C THR A 135 21.96 -4.84 -0.63
N LEU A 136 22.95 -5.70 -0.35
CA LEU A 136 24.22 -5.73 -1.08
C LEU A 136 24.11 -6.56 -2.37
N ASN A 137 23.25 -7.59 -2.38
CA ASN A 137 23.02 -8.47 -3.53
C ASN A 137 21.52 -8.77 -3.67
N PRO A 138 20.76 -7.95 -4.41
CA PRO A 138 19.30 -8.07 -4.48
C PRO A 138 18.78 -9.25 -5.33
N GLU A 139 19.63 -9.85 -6.17
CA GLU A 139 19.26 -10.92 -7.12
C GLU A 139 18.45 -12.09 -6.49
N PRO A 140 18.81 -12.66 -5.33
CA PRO A 140 18.12 -13.84 -4.80
C PRO A 140 16.68 -13.59 -4.31
N PHE A 141 16.31 -12.32 -4.06
CA PHE A 141 15.01 -11.95 -3.48
C PHE A 141 14.14 -11.13 -4.43
N ARG A 142 14.53 -11.04 -5.69
CA ARG A 142 13.80 -10.30 -6.73
C ARG A 142 12.36 -10.80 -6.91
N ASP A 143 12.13 -12.09 -6.72
CA ASP A 143 10.81 -12.72 -6.88
C ASP A 143 9.89 -12.56 -5.66
N PHE A 144 10.40 -12.07 -4.52
CA PHE A 144 9.66 -11.91 -3.28
C PHE A 144 9.64 -10.45 -2.82
N PRO A 145 8.95 -9.56 -3.57
CA PRO A 145 8.92 -8.13 -3.28
C PRO A 145 8.30 -7.87 -1.91
N GLY A 146 9.01 -7.10 -1.09
CA GLY A 146 8.61 -6.70 0.26
C GLY A 146 9.03 -7.68 1.37
N LEU A 147 9.44 -8.90 1.04
CA LEU A 147 9.90 -9.88 2.02
C LEU A 147 11.14 -9.41 2.80
N PRO A 148 12.16 -8.76 2.19
CA PRO A 148 13.30 -8.23 2.95
C PRO A 148 12.88 -7.18 3.98
N GLY A 149 12.05 -6.20 3.61
CA GLY A 149 11.56 -5.18 4.54
C GLY A 149 10.73 -5.78 5.70
N LEU A 150 9.86 -6.76 5.40
CA LEU A 150 9.11 -7.47 6.44
C LEU A 150 10.04 -8.28 7.36
N GLY A 151 11.01 -8.98 6.79
CA GLY A 151 12.03 -9.73 7.52
C GLY A 151 12.81 -8.82 8.47
N PHE A 152 13.16 -7.62 8.03
CA PHE A 152 13.83 -6.61 8.87
C PHE A 152 12.95 -6.18 10.04
N GLY A 153 11.70 -5.79 9.77
CA GLY A 153 10.75 -5.36 10.81
C GLY A 153 10.46 -6.48 11.84
N VAL A 154 10.23 -7.70 11.37
CA VAL A 154 10.03 -8.88 12.23
C VAL A 154 11.30 -9.21 13.01
N GLY A 155 12.47 -9.16 12.38
CA GLY A 155 13.75 -9.42 13.05
C GLY A 155 14.03 -8.45 14.18
N VAL A 156 13.80 -7.15 13.95
CA VAL A 156 13.89 -6.11 14.99
C VAL A 156 12.89 -6.38 16.13
N LEU A 157 11.63 -6.72 15.81
CA LEU A 157 10.62 -7.03 16.82
C LEU A 157 11.04 -8.23 17.69
N MET A 158 11.60 -9.28 17.09
CA MET A 158 12.08 -10.47 17.81
C MET A 158 13.28 -10.15 18.70
N LEU A 159 14.22 -9.33 18.23
CA LEU A 159 15.37 -8.89 19.02
C LEU A 159 14.93 -8.04 20.22
N LEU A 160 14.00 -7.10 20.03
CA LEU A 160 13.43 -6.30 21.11
C LEU A 160 12.68 -7.18 22.11
N PHE A 161 11.94 -8.18 21.64
CA PHE A 161 11.26 -9.13 22.52
C PHE A 161 12.27 -9.91 23.39
N ALA A 162 13.34 -10.44 22.79
CA ALA A 162 14.34 -11.19 23.53
C ALA A 162 15.13 -10.30 24.50
N TRP A 163 15.53 -9.12 24.03
CA TRP A 163 16.22 -8.11 24.84
C TRP A 163 15.42 -7.74 26.08
N ARG A 164 14.13 -7.43 25.93
CA ARG A 164 13.24 -7.08 27.06
C ARG A 164 13.06 -8.22 28.05
N HIS A 165 13.11 -9.46 27.59
CA HIS A 165 12.97 -10.63 28.46
C HIS A 165 14.25 -10.91 29.26
N TRP A 166 15.44 -10.68 28.69
CA TRP A 166 16.71 -10.80 29.40
C TRP A 166 17.04 -9.61 30.28
N ALA A 167 16.70 -8.40 29.82
CA ALA A 167 16.91 -7.15 30.53
C ALA A 167 15.83 -6.88 31.59
N SER A 168 15.10 -7.91 32.05
CA SER A 168 13.97 -7.80 33.01
C SER A 168 14.31 -7.12 34.34
N ALA A 169 15.59 -6.84 34.61
CA ALA A 169 16.09 -6.06 35.75
C ALA A 169 16.26 -4.54 35.48
N LEU A 170 16.29 -4.11 34.21
CA LEU A 170 16.40 -2.70 33.82
C LEU A 170 15.02 -2.13 33.47
N ARG A 171 14.71 -0.93 33.96
CA ARG A 171 13.48 -0.21 33.58
C ARG A 171 13.48 0.01 32.07
N SER A 172 12.35 -0.29 31.43
CA SER A 172 12.16 0.00 29.99
C SER A 172 12.38 1.47 29.71
N ASN A 173 13.43 1.78 28.94
CA ASN A 173 13.76 3.15 28.55
C ASN A 173 12.79 3.57 27.42
N PRO A 174 12.08 4.70 27.51
CA PRO A 174 11.25 5.20 26.42
C PRO A 174 12.02 5.33 25.09
N LEU A 175 13.33 5.61 25.14
CA LEU A 175 14.17 5.67 23.94
C LEU A 175 14.22 4.32 23.18
N GLU A 176 14.25 3.19 23.88
CA GLU A 176 14.25 1.86 23.26
C GLU A 176 12.95 1.61 22.48
N LEU A 177 11.81 2.03 23.05
CA LEU A 177 10.50 1.91 22.39
C LEU A 177 10.42 2.81 21.14
N VAL A 178 10.93 4.03 21.23
CA VAL A 178 10.95 4.97 20.09
C VAL A 178 11.85 4.45 18.98
N LEU A 179 13.06 3.99 19.31
CA LEU A 179 14.01 3.45 18.33
C LEU A 179 13.47 2.16 17.70
N GLY A 180 12.89 1.28 18.51
CA GLY A 180 12.24 0.06 18.02
C GLY A 180 11.09 0.34 17.08
N TYR A 181 10.22 1.29 17.44
CA TYR A 181 9.12 1.73 16.58
C TYR A 181 9.64 2.33 15.26
N ALA A 182 10.68 3.16 15.29
CA ALA A 182 11.29 3.74 14.11
C ALA A 182 11.88 2.68 13.17
N LEU A 183 12.65 1.73 13.71
CA LEU A 183 13.25 0.64 12.93
C LEU A 183 12.19 -0.27 12.30
N ILE A 184 11.16 -0.65 13.05
CA ILE A 184 10.03 -1.43 12.51
C ILE A 184 9.33 -0.64 11.40
N SER A 185 9.10 0.66 11.61
CA SER A 185 8.48 1.53 10.59
C SER A 185 9.33 1.58 9.32
N ILE A 186 10.66 1.71 9.42
CA ILE A 186 11.57 1.67 8.27
C ILE A 186 11.43 0.33 7.51
N GLY A 187 11.37 -0.79 8.22
CA GLY A 187 11.12 -2.10 7.61
C GLY A 187 9.78 -2.18 6.87
N LEU A 188 8.73 -1.60 7.45
CA LEU A 188 7.41 -1.52 6.81
C LEU A 188 7.43 -0.64 5.55
N PHE A 189 8.07 0.53 5.60
CA PHE A 189 8.21 1.40 4.42
C PHE A 189 8.98 0.70 3.30
N TRP A 190 10.06 0.01 3.64
CA TRP A 190 10.80 -0.78 2.67
C TRP A 190 9.94 -1.92 2.09
N ALA A 191 9.24 -2.67 2.94
CA ALA A 191 8.34 -3.73 2.49
C ALA A 191 7.27 -3.21 1.53
N VAL A 192 6.65 -2.08 1.87
CA VAL A 192 5.62 -1.41 1.07
C VAL A 192 6.21 -0.87 -0.24
N SER A 193 7.42 -0.31 -0.22
CA SER A 193 8.11 0.16 -1.43
C SER A 193 8.29 -0.96 -2.46
N ASP A 194 8.86 -2.08 -2.04
CA ASP A 194 9.14 -3.20 -2.95
C ASP A 194 7.84 -3.85 -3.44
N TYR A 195 6.89 -4.06 -2.54
CA TYR A 195 5.59 -4.64 -2.87
C TYR A 195 4.80 -3.75 -3.83
N SER A 196 4.71 -2.45 -3.58
CA SER A 196 4.03 -1.49 -4.46
C SER A 196 4.68 -1.38 -5.84
N ALA A 197 6.01 -1.44 -5.92
CA ALA A 197 6.72 -1.45 -7.20
C ALA A 197 6.41 -2.71 -8.02
N ALA A 198 6.37 -3.88 -7.37
CA ALA A 198 5.97 -5.12 -8.03
C ALA A 198 4.50 -5.10 -8.48
N VAL A 199 3.59 -4.60 -7.64
CA VAL A 199 2.17 -4.42 -8.01
C VAL A 199 2.03 -3.46 -9.18
N GLY A 200 2.73 -2.31 -9.16
CA GLY A 200 2.71 -1.33 -10.25
C GLY A 200 3.21 -1.92 -11.57
N THR A 201 4.29 -2.71 -11.52
CA THR A 201 4.84 -3.43 -12.68
C THR A 201 3.82 -4.42 -13.24
N ARG A 202 3.24 -5.24 -12.38
CA ARG A 202 2.21 -6.22 -12.75
C ARG A 202 0.98 -5.55 -13.37
N ARG A 203 0.47 -4.48 -12.75
CA ARG A 203 -0.67 -3.69 -13.26
C ARG A 203 -0.34 -3.02 -14.60
N GLY A 204 0.92 -2.61 -14.81
CA GLY A 204 1.40 -2.12 -16.10
C GLY A 204 1.27 -3.16 -17.20
N PHE A 205 1.77 -4.38 -16.96
CA PHE A 205 1.64 -5.51 -17.88
C PHE A 205 0.17 -5.89 -18.13
N GLU A 206 -0.63 -6.02 -17.09
CA GLU A 206 -2.05 -6.37 -17.20
C GLU A 206 -2.84 -5.29 -17.97
N THR A 207 -2.59 -4.02 -17.68
CA THR A 207 -3.19 -2.90 -18.42
C THR A 207 -2.80 -2.95 -19.89
N ALA A 208 -1.52 -3.19 -20.19
CA ALA A 208 -1.03 -3.31 -21.55
C ALA A 208 -1.60 -4.49 -22.32
N ALA A 209 -1.77 -5.63 -21.66
CA ALA A 209 -2.41 -6.81 -22.25
C ALA A 209 -3.90 -6.57 -22.55
N GLN A 210 -4.58 -5.76 -21.73
CA GLN A 210 -6.00 -5.46 -21.87
C GLN A 210 -6.32 -4.26 -22.77
N LEU A 211 -5.31 -3.47 -23.17
CA LEU A 211 -5.48 -2.30 -24.05
C LEU A 211 -6.38 -2.55 -25.27
N PRO A 212 -6.22 -3.67 -26.02
CA PRO A 212 -7.07 -3.94 -27.18
C PRO A 212 -8.55 -4.14 -26.85
N ALA A 213 -8.87 -4.56 -25.62
CA ALA A 213 -10.23 -4.78 -25.14
C ALA A 213 -10.85 -3.54 -24.47
N ARG A 214 -10.03 -2.54 -24.09
CA ARG A 214 -10.53 -1.29 -23.50
C ARG A 214 -11.41 -0.51 -24.50
N PRO A 215 -12.34 0.34 -24.04
CA PRO A 215 -13.11 1.22 -24.91
C PRO A 215 -12.22 2.04 -25.85
N ALA A 216 -12.64 2.22 -27.10
CA ALA A 216 -11.97 3.16 -28.01
C ALA A 216 -12.27 4.58 -27.55
N ALA A 217 -11.25 5.43 -27.47
CA ALA A 217 -11.39 6.84 -27.15
C ALA A 217 -11.19 7.65 -28.43
N THR A 218 -12.18 8.47 -28.76
CA THR A 218 -12.09 9.46 -29.84
C THR A 218 -11.95 10.84 -29.21
N LEU A 219 -10.88 11.54 -29.58
CA LEU A 219 -10.55 12.85 -29.06
C LEU A 219 -10.91 13.91 -30.10
N TYR A 220 -11.77 14.85 -29.72
CA TYR A 220 -12.09 16.02 -30.53
C TYR A 220 -11.39 17.25 -29.95
N SER A 221 -10.83 18.09 -30.80
CA SER A 221 -10.13 19.31 -30.40
C SER A 221 -10.50 20.49 -31.29
N ALA A 222 -10.58 21.68 -30.70
CA ALA A 222 -10.75 22.94 -31.43
C ALA A 222 -9.52 23.27 -32.31
N GLU A 223 -8.33 22.85 -31.90
CA GLU A 223 -7.05 23.16 -32.53
C GLU A 223 -6.29 21.87 -32.94
N SER A 224 -5.31 22.00 -33.84
CA SER A 224 -4.51 20.87 -34.26
C SER A 224 -3.47 20.55 -33.18
N LEU A 225 -3.58 19.37 -32.57
CA LEU A 225 -2.66 18.81 -31.59
C LEU A 225 -1.51 18.01 -32.25
N ASN A 226 -1.58 17.75 -33.56
CA ASN A 226 -0.56 17.05 -34.35
C ASN A 226 -0.13 15.69 -33.74
N LEU A 227 -1.10 14.92 -33.25
CA LEU A 227 -0.88 13.58 -32.67
C LEU A 227 -0.73 12.54 -33.79
N THR A 228 0.45 12.43 -34.38
CA THR A 228 0.71 11.59 -35.57
C THR A 228 1.42 10.26 -35.26
N ALA A 229 1.87 10.06 -34.02
CA ALA A 229 2.64 8.87 -33.66
C ALA A 229 1.76 7.66 -33.32
N GLY A 230 2.25 6.45 -33.62
CA GLY A 230 1.65 5.19 -33.17
C GLY A 230 0.35 4.78 -33.86
N GLY A 231 0.07 5.29 -35.07
CA GLY A 231 -1.13 4.92 -35.84
C GLY A 231 -2.39 5.71 -35.45
N VAL A 232 -2.22 6.83 -34.73
CA VAL A 232 -3.30 7.79 -34.46
C VAL A 232 -3.62 8.53 -35.76
N LEU A 233 -4.91 8.58 -36.09
CA LEU A 233 -5.39 9.24 -37.30
C LEU A 233 -6.03 10.58 -36.94
N GLN A 234 -5.48 11.66 -37.49
CA GLN A 234 -6.05 13.00 -37.41
C GLN A 234 -6.95 13.26 -38.63
N VAL A 235 -8.19 13.64 -38.39
CA VAL A 235 -9.14 14.08 -39.42
C VAL A 235 -9.58 15.50 -39.08
N LYS A 236 -9.56 16.39 -40.08
CA LYS A 236 -10.15 17.72 -39.97
C LYS A 236 -11.64 17.60 -40.29
N CYS A 237 -12.50 18.09 -39.41
CA CYS A 237 -13.95 18.08 -39.62
C CYS A 237 -14.32 19.03 -40.78
N ALA A 238 -15.30 18.63 -41.59
CA ALA A 238 -15.71 19.32 -42.80
C ALA A 238 -16.52 20.58 -42.50
N ASP A 239 -17.27 20.57 -41.40
CA ASP A 239 -18.05 21.72 -40.95
C ASP A 239 -17.11 22.85 -40.44
N PRO A 240 -17.07 24.00 -41.12
CA PRO A 240 -16.21 25.12 -40.72
C PRO A 240 -16.67 25.81 -39.42
N ASP A 241 -17.95 25.67 -39.06
CA ASP A 241 -18.57 26.30 -37.88
C ASP A 241 -18.58 25.36 -36.66
N ALA A 242 -18.10 24.13 -36.81
CA ALA A 242 -17.99 23.18 -35.71
C ALA A 242 -17.04 23.69 -34.61
N ALA A 243 -17.49 23.60 -33.35
CA ALA A 243 -16.69 23.96 -32.18
C ALA A 243 -15.38 23.16 -32.06
N TYR A 244 -15.39 21.90 -32.52
CA TYR A 244 -14.21 21.03 -32.56
C TYR A 244 -13.85 20.72 -34.01
N LYS A 245 -12.72 21.26 -34.48
CA LYS A 245 -12.30 21.20 -35.88
C LYS A 245 -11.47 19.97 -36.23
N TYR A 246 -10.96 19.25 -35.24
CA TYR A 246 -10.10 18.10 -35.41
C TYR A 246 -10.59 16.91 -34.59
N ARG A 247 -10.50 15.72 -35.18
CA ARG A 247 -10.82 14.45 -34.55
C ARG A 247 -9.63 13.50 -34.63
N TYR A 248 -9.29 12.88 -33.51
CA TYR A 248 -8.24 11.87 -33.39
C TYR A 248 -8.85 10.53 -33.01
N THR A 249 -8.56 9.50 -33.81
CA THR A 249 -9.00 8.12 -33.57
C THR A 249 -7.80 7.19 -33.35
N GLY A 250 -8.07 5.96 -32.91
CA GLY A 250 -7.00 4.99 -32.61
C GLY A 250 -6.38 5.18 -31.24
N LEU A 251 -7.04 5.91 -30.33
CA LEU A 251 -6.57 6.14 -28.96
C LEU A 251 -7.31 5.25 -27.96
N LYS A 252 -6.65 4.96 -26.85
CA LYS A 252 -7.20 4.36 -25.63
C LYS A 252 -6.87 5.28 -24.47
N LEU A 253 -7.86 5.56 -23.62
CA LEU A 253 -7.62 6.30 -22.38
C LEU A 253 -7.02 5.34 -21.34
N LEU A 254 -5.85 5.70 -20.81
CA LEU A 254 -5.24 4.96 -19.69
C LEU A 254 -5.82 5.42 -18.36
N LEU A 255 -5.82 6.73 -18.14
CA LEU A 255 -6.27 7.37 -16.93
C LEU A 255 -6.66 8.82 -17.22
N GLN A 256 -7.64 9.30 -16.47
CA GLN A 256 -7.88 10.72 -16.25
C GLN A 256 -7.55 11.03 -14.79
N SER A 257 -6.73 12.03 -14.53
CA SER A 257 -6.33 12.41 -13.17
C SER A 257 -5.71 13.80 -13.16
N GLY A 258 -5.93 14.56 -12.08
CA GLY A 258 -5.36 15.91 -11.89
C GLY A 258 -5.58 16.89 -13.05
N GLY A 259 -6.72 16.76 -13.74
CA GLY A 259 -7.02 17.58 -14.92
C GLY A 259 -6.19 17.23 -16.16
N GLN A 260 -5.60 16.04 -16.22
CA GLN A 260 -4.87 15.53 -17.38
C GLN A 260 -5.52 14.25 -17.90
N TYR A 261 -5.50 14.10 -19.22
CA TYR A 261 -5.84 12.86 -19.90
C TYR A 261 -4.57 12.20 -20.40
N VAL A 262 -4.39 10.92 -20.07
CA VAL A 262 -3.29 10.12 -20.60
C VAL A 262 -3.84 9.14 -21.63
N PHE A 263 -3.50 9.36 -22.89
CA PHE A 263 -3.84 8.49 -23.99
C PHE A 263 -2.65 7.67 -24.46
N VAL A 264 -2.95 6.49 -24.97
CA VAL A 264 -2.00 5.66 -25.71
C VAL A 264 -2.66 5.19 -27.01
N PRO A 265 -1.89 4.98 -28.09
CA PRO A 265 -2.41 4.36 -29.28
C PRO A 265 -2.95 2.95 -29.01
N SER A 266 -3.94 2.51 -29.79
CA SER A 266 -4.53 1.16 -29.70
C SER A 266 -3.50 0.05 -29.94
N GLY A 267 -2.48 0.31 -30.75
CA GLY A 267 -1.36 -0.60 -31.04
C GLY A 267 -0.12 -0.38 -30.17
N TRP A 268 -0.25 0.26 -29.00
CA TRP A 268 0.87 0.54 -28.10
C TRP A 268 1.64 -0.74 -27.73
N ARG A 269 2.97 -0.65 -27.71
CA ARG A 269 3.88 -1.73 -27.31
C ARG A 269 4.97 -1.18 -26.38
N ALA A 270 5.44 -1.98 -25.42
CA ALA A 270 6.43 -1.52 -24.44
C ALA A 270 7.75 -1.03 -25.06
N GLY A 271 8.17 -1.62 -26.20
CA GLY A 271 9.43 -1.26 -26.86
C GLY A 271 9.38 -0.01 -27.75
N SER A 272 8.21 0.41 -28.22
CA SER A 272 8.09 1.49 -29.24
C SER A 272 6.87 2.40 -29.05
N GLY A 273 6.09 2.19 -27.99
CA GLY A 273 4.84 2.87 -27.74
C GLY A 273 5.05 4.27 -27.19
N VAL A 274 4.23 5.20 -27.69
CA VAL A 274 4.18 6.59 -27.21
C VAL A 274 2.92 6.79 -26.37
N ALA A 275 3.00 7.67 -25.38
CA ALA A 275 1.84 8.14 -24.63
C ALA A 275 1.66 9.64 -24.86
N PHE A 276 0.42 10.09 -24.92
CA PHE A 276 0.05 11.48 -25.06
C PHE A 276 -0.58 11.97 -23.77
N VAL A 277 0.02 12.98 -23.15
CA VAL A 277 -0.55 13.66 -21.99
C VAL A 277 -1.17 14.95 -22.47
N ILE A 278 -2.48 15.09 -22.26
CA ILE A 278 -3.25 16.21 -22.80
C ILE A 278 -4.02 16.88 -21.65
N PRO A 279 -3.87 18.21 -21.46
CA PRO A 279 -4.59 18.92 -20.41
C PRO A 279 -6.08 18.90 -20.68
N ARG A 280 -6.88 18.76 -19.62
CA ARG A 280 -8.33 18.86 -19.66
C ARG A 280 -8.71 20.32 -19.82
N THR A 281 -9.28 20.65 -20.97
CA THR A 281 -9.82 21.97 -21.29
C THR A 281 -11.20 21.84 -21.92
N ASP A 282 -11.92 22.94 -21.99
CA ASP A 282 -13.20 23.08 -22.72
C ASP A 282 -13.03 22.93 -24.25
N LYS A 283 -11.82 23.19 -24.76
CA LYS A 283 -11.41 22.99 -26.15
C LYS A 283 -11.26 21.52 -26.56
N ILE A 284 -11.55 20.58 -25.65
CA ILE A 284 -11.41 19.14 -25.88
C ILE A 284 -12.70 18.40 -25.50
N ARG A 285 -13.15 17.49 -26.37
CA ARG A 285 -14.26 16.57 -26.09
C ARG A 285 -13.81 15.12 -26.30
N LEU A 286 -14.27 14.23 -25.44
CA LEU A 286 -14.00 12.80 -25.53
C LEU A 286 -15.28 12.03 -25.82
N GLU A 287 -15.18 11.07 -26.74
CA GLU A 287 -16.22 10.08 -26.99
C GLU A 287 -15.65 8.69 -26.76
N PHE A 288 -16.41 7.84 -26.09
CA PHE A 288 -16.06 6.45 -25.85
C PHE A 288 -17.00 5.52 -26.61
N GLY A 289 -16.41 4.54 -27.28
CA GLY A 289 -17.16 3.49 -27.98
C GLY A 289 -16.61 2.10 -27.68
N PRO A 290 -17.25 1.06 -28.24
CA PRO A 290 -16.75 -0.31 -28.18
C PRO A 290 -15.26 -0.42 -28.55
N ALA A 291 -14.59 -1.49 -28.09
CA ALA A 291 -13.14 -1.62 -28.22
C ALA A 291 -12.58 -1.46 -29.65
N ARG A 292 -13.39 -1.81 -30.66
CA ARG A 292 -13.05 -1.71 -32.09
C ARG A 292 -13.90 -0.69 -32.86
N SER A 293 -14.62 0.19 -32.17
CA SER A 293 -15.42 1.20 -32.85
C SER A 293 -14.52 2.20 -33.54
N ALA A 294 -14.65 2.30 -34.86
CA ALA A 294 -14.13 3.39 -35.65
C ALA A 294 -15.31 4.30 -36.01
N PRO A 295 -15.32 5.58 -35.58
CA PRO A 295 -16.31 6.52 -36.07
C PRO A 295 -16.17 6.70 -37.60
N PRO A 296 -17.21 7.20 -38.29
CA PRO A 296 -17.18 7.39 -39.75
C PRO A 296 -15.94 8.15 -40.20
N ALA A 297 -15.44 7.88 -41.41
CA ALA A 297 -14.21 8.53 -41.90
C ALA A 297 -14.31 10.07 -41.91
N ALA A 298 -15.52 10.60 -42.08
CA ALA A 298 -15.82 12.02 -41.99
C ALA A 298 -16.25 12.44 -40.57
N CYS A 299 -15.85 13.66 -40.26
CA CYS A 299 -16.41 14.60 -39.31
C CYS A 299 -16.60 15.89 -40.15
#